data_AF-A0A7J2R4Q2-F1
#
_entry.id   AF-A0A7J2R4Q2-F1
#
_cell.length_a   1.000
_cell.length_b   1.000
_cell.length_c   1.000
_cell.angle_alpha   90.00
_cell.angle_beta   90.00
_cell.angle_gamma   90.00
#
_symmetry.space_group_name_H-M   'P 1'
#
loop_
_entity.id
_entity.type
_entity.pdbx_description
1 polymer ?
#
loop_
_entity_poly.entity_id
_entity_poly.type
_entity_poly.pdbx_seq_one_letter_code
_entity_poly.pdbx_strand_id
1 'polypeptide(L)'
;MNDSKIFRDTLFIDMKYIILYRKLGYIEINPDIFSFDYRDITIIIESENQLFIFKNNSYQLKEYKDFVLLECIDRLLRKGYNATNILIYYDNFHLSVIKDNQILFNVLVSGWDDYENLISTYSHRSENIIALYSSQLSGGLVDFISTIYKHDHVYNSGIFEKNTNLNDFNLTHEKSSIIYPEEFEVRNDILKKYHGHEEIVKIPYGVKRIDTGLFWNTLFLEEVIIPETVKCIAGDAFIYCKNLKKINIPINVEEIGDDPFAGCDNLLITNDSPKFTIEDDVLFDENKKTLIHYFPHNPRIEYIIPETVGWIGKHSFYKCNNLECVTITKNVRFMGNNVFSDCPKIILKNESPFFVYEKGGLYNKELTEIFHYSMGLNNKIFEIANTVRKIGRNSFWNCRNLEKIIIPPSVREIGYNPFASCVNLEFDNYSDKFSVENGLLLDRKKTQLICCTSKIAEKEVELPSSLVNIGRNSFTGCESLRELNITSGVQQISRGVFSGCINLEKILIPKTVKQIGGWAFNGCNMLKQIKIHKDTKLATKALNNCDAEVVYFE
;
A
#
# COMPACT_ATOMS: atom_id res chain seq x y z
N MET A 1 -12.73 30.34 15.59
CA MET A 1 -13.45 29.08 15.86
C MET A 1 -13.01 28.07 14.81
N ASN A 2 -12.34 27.01 15.26
CA ASN A 2 -12.00 25.75 14.58
C ASN A 2 -11.46 25.78 13.14
N ASP A 3 -10.19 26.17 12.99
CA ASP A 3 -9.31 25.55 12.01
C ASP A 3 -8.70 24.29 12.64
N SER A 4 -9.44 23.18 12.60
CA SER A 4 -8.80 21.88 12.69
C SER A 4 -7.98 21.71 11.41
N LYS A 5 -6.69 22.03 11.47
CA LYS A 5 -5.68 21.48 10.57
C LYS A 5 -5.78 19.96 10.68
N ILE A 6 -6.65 19.39 9.85
CA ILE A 6 -6.57 18.01 9.42
C ILE A 6 -5.12 17.88 8.96
N PHE A 7 -4.37 17.02 9.62
CA PHE A 7 -3.06 16.58 9.17
C PHE A 7 -3.27 15.99 7.78
N ARG A 8 -3.17 16.83 6.75
CA ARG A 8 -3.16 16.39 5.36
C ARG A 8 -1.89 15.58 5.25
N ASP A 9 -2.09 14.28 5.18
CA ASP A 9 -1.10 13.30 4.77
C ASP A 9 -0.77 13.60 3.30
N THR A 10 -0.01 14.68 3.05
CA THR A 10 0.39 15.15 1.71
C THR A 10 1.21 14.11 0.96
N LEU A 11 1.63 13.05 1.64
CA LEU A 11 2.25 11.83 1.11
C LEU A 11 1.28 10.90 0.36
N PHE A 12 -0.04 11.09 0.47
CA PHE A 12 -1.02 10.21 -0.21
C PHE A 12 -1.16 10.44 -1.70
N ILE A 13 -0.75 11.61 -2.23
CA ILE A 13 -1.10 12.02 -3.59
C ILE A 13 -0.07 11.53 -4.63
N ASP A 14 1.24 11.54 -4.37
CA ASP A 14 2.18 11.30 -5.49
C ASP A 14 2.39 9.80 -5.80
N MET A 15 2.68 8.94 -4.81
CA MET A 15 2.97 7.52 -5.12
C MET A 15 1.73 6.67 -5.39
N LYS A 16 0.60 6.92 -4.70
CA LYS A 16 -0.59 6.07 -4.84
C LYS A 16 -1.16 6.18 -6.26
N TYR A 17 -1.15 7.37 -6.84
CA TYR A 17 -1.79 7.61 -8.12
C TYR A 17 -0.89 7.35 -9.33
N ILE A 18 0.44 7.55 -9.25
CA ILE A 18 1.33 7.08 -10.31
C ILE A 18 1.21 5.56 -10.50
N ILE A 19 1.13 4.80 -9.40
CA ILE A 19 0.88 3.36 -9.46
C ILE A 19 -0.49 3.08 -10.07
N LEU A 20 -1.53 3.84 -9.70
CA LEU A 20 -2.86 3.73 -10.31
C LEU A 20 -2.79 3.92 -11.84
N TYR A 21 -2.15 4.99 -12.33
CA TYR A 21 -2.08 5.28 -13.77
C TYR A 21 -1.40 4.14 -14.53
N ARG A 22 -0.29 3.64 -13.99
CA ARG A 22 0.43 2.51 -14.59
C ARG A 22 -0.39 1.21 -14.55
N LYS A 23 -1.15 0.97 -13.48
CA LYS A 23 -2.08 -0.18 -13.36
C LYS A 23 -3.27 -0.06 -14.32
N LEU A 24 -3.75 1.15 -14.57
CA LEU A 24 -4.72 1.44 -15.63
C LEU A 24 -4.10 1.32 -17.03
N GLY A 25 -2.78 1.18 -17.14
CA GLY A 25 -2.07 0.95 -18.40
C GLY A 25 -1.62 2.24 -19.11
N TYR A 26 -1.69 3.39 -18.44
CA TYR A 26 -1.13 4.64 -18.97
C TYR A 26 0.38 4.54 -19.10
N ILE A 27 0.92 5.09 -20.18
CA ILE A 27 2.34 5.10 -20.50
C ILE A 27 2.91 6.47 -20.17
N GLU A 28 4.04 6.51 -19.48
CA GLU A 28 4.77 7.75 -19.20
C GLU A 28 5.54 8.18 -20.46
N ILE A 29 5.05 9.23 -21.13
CA ILE A 29 5.60 9.74 -22.41
C ILE A 29 6.66 10.83 -22.20
N ASN A 30 6.62 11.50 -21.04
CA ASN A 30 7.60 12.44 -20.52
C ASN A 30 7.57 12.34 -18.98
N PRO A 31 8.59 12.81 -18.26
CA PRO A 31 8.57 12.80 -16.79
C PRO A 31 7.26 13.40 -16.25
N ASP A 32 6.56 12.63 -15.42
CA ASP A 32 5.27 13.00 -14.80
C ASP A 32 4.09 13.24 -15.78
N ILE A 33 4.26 12.91 -17.07
CA ILE A 33 3.20 13.00 -18.09
C ILE A 33 2.85 11.59 -18.59
N PHE A 34 1.63 11.16 -18.26
CA PHE A 34 1.11 9.85 -18.62
C PHE A 34 0.03 9.96 -19.68
N SER A 35 -0.01 9.06 -20.65
CA SER A 35 -1.06 9.03 -21.67
C SER A 35 -1.63 7.63 -21.89
N PHE A 36 -2.90 7.58 -22.28
CA PHE A 36 -3.55 6.39 -22.79
C PHE A 36 -4.42 6.75 -23.99
N ASP A 37 -4.21 6.02 -25.08
CA ASP A 37 -4.98 6.18 -26.32
C ASP A 37 -6.18 5.22 -26.30
N TYR A 38 -7.38 5.79 -26.31
CA TYR A 38 -8.63 5.09 -26.52
C TYR A 38 -9.04 5.17 -28.00
N ARG A 39 -10.18 4.59 -28.34
CA ARG A 39 -10.67 4.50 -29.72
C ARG A 39 -10.81 5.87 -30.41
N ASP A 40 -11.33 6.88 -29.70
CA ASP A 40 -11.68 8.19 -30.25
C ASP A 40 -11.09 9.37 -29.46
N ILE A 41 -10.25 9.10 -28.46
CA ILE A 41 -9.62 10.13 -27.63
C ILE A 41 -8.32 9.64 -26.99
N THR A 42 -7.43 10.58 -26.64
CA THR A 42 -6.31 10.36 -25.73
C THR A 42 -6.59 11.08 -24.42
N ILE A 43 -6.43 10.38 -23.29
CA ILE A 43 -6.34 11.04 -21.98
C ILE A 43 -4.87 11.27 -21.67
N ILE A 44 -4.54 12.50 -21.26
CA ILE A 44 -3.22 12.89 -20.77
C ILE A 44 -3.35 13.23 -19.29
N ILE A 45 -2.45 12.74 -18.46
CA ILE A 45 -2.37 13.05 -17.03
C ILE A 45 -1.04 13.77 -16.80
N GLU A 46 -1.11 14.97 -16.23
CA GLU A 46 0.06 15.71 -15.76
C GLU A 46 0.12 15.58 -14.24
N SER A 47 0.91 14.60 -13.77
CA SER A 47 0.98 14.22 -12.36
C SER A 47 1.55 15.35 -11.49
N GLU A 48 2.60 16.03 -11.96
CA GLU A 48 3.21 17.16 -11.25
C GLU A 48 2.22 18.33 -11.09
N ASN A 49 1.44 18.63 -12.14
CA ASN A 49 0.44 19.70 -12.13
C ASN A 49 -0.90 19.27 -11.50
N GLN A 50 -1.01 18.01 -11.07
CA GLN A 50 -2.22 17.42 -10.50
C GLN A 50 -3.46 17.68 -11.36
N LEU A 51 -3.39 17.35 -12.66
CA LEU A 51 -4.52 17.47 -13.58
C LEU A 51 -4.54 16.36 -14.63
N PHE A 52 -5.70 16.13 -15.24
CA PHE A 52 -5.81 15.36 -16.47
C PHE A 52 -6.55 16.15 -17.56
N ILE A 53 -6.21 15.87 -18.80
CA ILE A 53 -6.80 16.46 -19.99
C ILE A 53 -7.78 15.46 -20.60
N PHE A 54 -9.03 15.89 -20.75
CA PHE A 54 -10.09 15.14 -21.42
C PHE A 54 -10.88 16.09 -22.33
N LYS A 55 -11.00 15.74 -23.61
CA LYS A 55 -11.66 16.55 -24.66
C LYS A 55 -11.16 18.00 -24.70
N ASN A 56 -9.83 18.20 -24.65
CA ASN A 56 -9.18 19.52 -24.61
C ASN A 56 -9.54 20.39 -23.39
N ASN A 57 -10.17 19.83 -22.36
CA ASN A 57 -10.43 20.50 -21.10
C ASN A 57 -9.54 19.89 -20.01
N SER A 58 -9.11 20.73 -19.06
CA SER A 58 -8.28 20.32 -17.92
C SER A 58 -9.14 20.13 -16.67
N TYR A 59 -8.97 18.99 -16.00
CA TYR A 59 -9.68 18.60 -14.79
C TYR A 59 -8.67 18.39 -13.66
N GLN A 60 -8.97 18.89 -12.47
CA GLN A 60 -8.06 18.82 -11.31
C GLN A 60 -8.00 17.40 -10.75
N LEU A 61 -6.87 17.05 -10.12
CA LEU A 61 -6.61 15.81 -9.39
C LEU A 61 -6.11 16.14 -7.97
N LYS A 62 -6.94 16.88 -7.20
CA LYS A 62 -6.58 17.42 -5.89
C LYS A 62 -7.18 16.64 -4.74
N GLU A 63 -8.40 16.16 -4.95
CA GLU A 63 -9.17 15.41 -3.97
C GLU A 63 -9.32 13.97 -4.42
N TYR A 64 -9.50 13.04 -3.47
CA TYR A 64 -9.67 11.63 -3.79
C TYR A 64 -10.79 11.37 -4.83
N LYS A 65 -11.90 12.13 -4.74
CA LYS A 65 -13.02 12.04 -5.69
C LYS A 65 -12.64 12.36 -7.13
N ASP A 66 -11.61 13.18 -7.35
CA ASP A 66 -11.16 13.57 -8.69
C ASP A 66 -10.50 12.38 -9.40
N PHE A 67 -9.76 11.55 -8.65
CA PHE A 67 -9.17 10.32 -9.15
C PHE A 67 -10.23 9.25 -9.42
N VAL A 68 -11.28 9.19 -8.59
CA VAL A 68 -12.44 8.34 -8.83
C VAL A 68 -13.15 8.75 -10.12
N LEU A 69 -13.27 10.06 -10.40
CA LEU A 69 -13.82 10.56 -11.66
C LEU A 69 -12.98 10.14 -12.86
N LEU A 70 -11.65 10.33 -12.79
CA LEU A 70 -10.73 9.89 -13.84
C LEU A 70 -10.85 8.39 -14.11
N GLU A 71 -10.83 7.56 -13.06
CA GLU A 71 -10.93 6.10 -13.20
C GLU A 71 -12.32 5.67 -13.71
N CYS A 72 -13.40 6.35 -13.32
CA CYS A 72 -14.74 6.14 -13.89
C CYS A 72 -14.75 6.42 -15.40
N ILE A 73 -14.11 7.51 -15.86
CA ILE A 73 -14.03 7.85 -17.28
C ILE A 73 -13.21 6.80 -18.04
N ASP A 74 -12.03 6.42 -17.52
CA ASP A 74 -11.20 5.35 -18.09
C ASP A 74 -12.00 4.06 -18.28
N ARG A 75 -12.75 3.64 -17.25
CA ARG A 75 -13.59 2.45 -17.28
C ARG A 75 -14.68 2.52 -18.35
N LEU A 76 -15.38 3.65 -18.48
CA LEU A 76 -16.41 3.86 -19.49
C LEU A 76 -15.81 3.82 -20.92
N LEU A 77 -14.68 4.49 -21.14
CA LEU A 77 -14.00 4.47 -22.44
C LEU A 77 -13.52 3.06 -22.81
N ARG A 78 -12.95 2.30 -21.85
CA ARG A 78 -12.54 0.90 -22.05
C ARG A 78 -13.71 -0.04 -22.37
N LYS A 79 -14.90 0.25 -21.84
CA LYS A 79 -16.13 -0.46 -22.22
C LYS A 79 -16.58 -0.15 -23.65
N GLY A 80 -16.10 0.94 -24.25
CA GLY A 80 -16.40 1.33 -25.62
C GLY A 80 -17.41 2.47 -25.75
N TYR A 81 -17.71 3.21 -24.68
CA TYR A 81 -18.41 4.49 -24.79
C TYR A 81 -17.51 5.49 -25.53
N ASN A 82 -18.05 6.19 -26.54
CA ASN A 82 -17.32 7.27 -27.23
C ASN A 82 -17.11 8.44 -26.26
N ALA A 83 -15.96 9.10 -26.35
CA ALA A 83 -15.63 10.25 -25.53
C ALA A 83 -16.61 11.42 -25.73
N THR A 84 -17.12 11.61 -26.95
CA THR A 84 -18.13 12.63 -27.25
C THR A 84 -19.42 12.45 -26.46
N ASN A 85 -19.72 11.22 -26.07
CA ASN A 85 -20.91 10.86 -25.30
C ASN A 85 -20.72 11.05 -23.79
N ILE A 86 -19.51 11.29 -23.31
CA ILE A 86 -19.22 11.48 -21.88
C ILE A 86 -19.10 12.98 -21.59
N LEU A 87 -20.00 13.49 -20.76
CA LEU A 87 -20.05 14.90 -20.35
C LEU A 87 -19.71 14.99 -18.86
N ILE A 88 -18.78 15.87 -18.50
CA ILE A 88 -18.35 16.09 -17.12
C ILE A 88 -18.96 17.40 -16.64
N TYR A 89 -19.55 17.38 -15.44
CA TYR A 89 -20.20 18.53 -14.82
C TYR A 89 -19.66 18.74 -13.40
N TYR A 90 -19.81 19.95 -12.88
CA TYR A 90 -19.48 20.28 -11.49
C TYR A 90 -20.72 20.63 -10.64
N ASP A 91 -21.91 20.33 -11.17
CA ASP A 91 -23.21 20.63 -10.54
C ASP A 91 -23.86 19.35 -9.96
N ASN A 92 -25.17 19.13 -10.18
CA ASN A 92 -25.98 18.05 -9.60
C ASN A 92 -25.46 16.62 -9.82
N PHE A 93 -24.64 16.41 -10.86
CA PHE A 93 -23.96 15.15 -11.17
C PHE A 93 -22.51 15.46 -11.54
N HIS A 94 -21.61 14.49 -11.41
CA HIS A 94 -20.21 14.67 -11.80
C HIS A 94 -19.98 14.28 -13.27
N LEU A 95 -20.76 13.33 -13.78
CA LEU A 95 -20.66 12.84 -15.15
C LEU A 95 -22.04 12.42 -15.67
N SER A 96 -22.30 12.65 -16.96
CA SER A 96 -23.43 12.04 -17.68
C SER A 96 -22.93 11.36 -18.95
N VAL A 97 -23.53 10.22 -19.27
CA VAL A 97 -23.35 9.57 -20.57
C VAL A 97 -24.59 9.84 -21.40
N ILE A 98 -24.40 10.38 -22.61
CA ILE A 98 -25.47 10.70 -23.56
C ILE A 98 -25.43 9.77 -24.77
N LYS A 99 -26.59 9.51 -25.36
CA LYS A 99 -26.72 8.81 -26.64
C LYS A 99 -27.93 9.35 -27.36
N ASP A 100 -27.81 9.62 -28.66
CA ASP A 100 -28.90 10.12 -29.50
C ASP A 100 -29.61 11.36 -28.90
N ASN A 101 -28.81 12.30 -28.37
CA ASN A 101 -29.24 13.52 -27.66
C ASN A 101 -30.08 13.31 -26.39
N GLN A 102 -30.09 12.10 -25.83
CA GLN A 102 -30.74 11.79 -24.55
C GLN A 102 -29.70 11.36 -23.51
N ILE A 103 -29.97 11.67 -22.24
CA ILE A 103 -29.17 11.16 -21.13
C ILE A 103 -29.44 9.67 -21.01
N LEU A 104 -28.39 8.89 -21.19
CA LEU A 104 -28.43 7.44 -21.04
C LEU A 104 -28.36 7.06 -19.55
N PHE A 105 -27.43 7.68 -18.81
CA PHE A 105 -27.37 7.65 -17.34
C PHE A 105 -26.50 8.79 -16.79
N ASN A 106 -26.71 9.14 -15.53
CA ASN A 106 -25.89 10.07 -14.76
C ASN A 106 -25.03 9.33 -13.73
N VAL A 107 -23.89 9.90 -13.36
CA VAL A 107 -22.96 9.33 -12.38
C VAL A 107 -22.62 10.37 -11.29
N LEU A 108 -22.74 9.94 -10.04
CA LEU A 108 -22.22 10.64 -8.87
C LEU A 108 -21.00 9.89 -8.36
N VAL A 109 -19.85 10.54 -8.34
CA VAL A 109 -18.64 9.98 -7.75
C VAL A 109 -18.48 10.45 -6.30
N SER A 110 -17.94 9.58 -5.45
CA SER A 110 -17.47 9.95 -4.11
C SER A 110 -16.18 9.22 -3.79
N GLY A 111 -15.44 9.71 -2.79
CA GLY A 111 -14.28 8.98 -2.30
C GLY A 111 -14.67 7.71 -1.57
N TRP A 112 -13.76 6.74 -1.53
CA TRP A 112 -14.04 5.38 -1.05
C TRP A 112 -14.60 5.36 0.38
N ASP A 113 -14.01 6.14 1.28
CA ASP A 113 -14.42 6.22 2.68
C ASP A 113 -15.74 6.99 2.90
N ASP A 114 -16.22 7.73 1.89
CA ASP A 114 -17.46 8.53 1.94
C ASP A 114 -18.62 7.86 1.16
N TYR A 115 -18.37 6.69 0.55
CA TYR A 115 -19.36 6.04 -0.31
C TYR A 115 -20.64 5.63 0.42
N GLU A 116 -20.53 5.11 1.64
CA GLU A 116 -21.70 4.75 2.46
C GLU A 116 -22.53 5.99 2.84
N ASN A 117 -21.85 7.11 3.10
CA ASN A 117 -22.52 8.39 3.33
C ASN A 117 -23.24 8.87 2.07
N LEU A 118 -22.60 8.79 0.90
CA LEU A 118 -23.24 9.08 -0.39
C LEU A 118 -24.51 8.25 -0.59
N ILE A 119 -24.47 6.92 -0.37
CA ILE A 119 -25.65 6.07 -0.48
C ILE A 119 -26.75 6.50 0.50
N SER A 120 -26.39 6.70 1.77
CA SER A 120 -27.38 6.98 2.83
C SER A 120 -28.07 8.33 2.69
N THR A 121 -27.40 9.31 2.08
CA THR A 121 -27.90 10.68 1.94
C THR A 121 -28.53 10.94 0.58
N TYR A 122 -28.27 10.08 -0.42
CA TYR A 122 -28.83 10.27 -1.75
C TYR A 122 -30.32 9.97 -1.80
N SER A 123 -31.12 10.98 -2.13
CA SER A 123 -32.56 10.81 -2.39
C SER A 123 -32.80 10.67 -3.90
N HIS A 124 -33.33 9.53 -4.34
CA HIS A 124 -33.64 9.29 -5.74
C HIS A 124 -34.83 10.15 -6.21
N ARG A 125 -34.61 11.00 -7.23
CA ARG A 125 -35.62 11.94 -7.77
C ARG A 125 -35.52 12.13 -9.29
N SER A 126 -35.01 11.16 -10.04
CA SER A 126 -34.80 11.31 -11.49
C SER A 126 -35.48 10.21 -12.29
N GLU A 127 -36.04 10.58 -13.45
CA GLU A 127 -36.50 9.64 -14.47
C GLU A 127 -35.33 8.93 -15.17
N ASN A 128 -34.12 9.51 -15.11
CA ASN A 128 -32.92 8.93 -15.69
C ASN A 128 -32.26 7.92 -14.75
N ILE A 129 -31.54 6.97 -15.33
CA ILE A 129 -30.68 6.05 -14.58
C ILE A 129 -29.58 6.87 -13.87
N ILE A 130 -29.37 6.60 -12.59
CA ILE A 130 -28.32 7.24 -11.79
C ILE A 130 -27.42 6.16 -11.23
N ALA A 131 -26.11 6.31 -11.39
CA ALA A 131 -25.11 5.45 -10.79
C ALA A 131 -24.29 6.21 -9.75
N LEU A 132 -24.31 5.74 -8.50
CA LEU A 132 -23.38 6.17 -7.47
C LEU A 132 -22.13 5.31 -7.60
N TYR A 133 -20.97 5.94 -7.76
CA TYR A 133 -19.72 5.27 -8.08
C TYR A 133 -18.61 5.66 -7.10
N SER A 134 -17.80 4.68 -6.71
CA SER A 134 -16.53 4.93 -6.05
C SER A 134 -15.50 3.89 -6.44
N SER A 135 -14.23 4.27 -6.38
CA SER A 135 -13.11 3.38 -6.66
C SER A 135 -11.90 3.64 -5.76
N GLN A 136 -11.04 2.63 -5.66
CA GLN A 136 -9.78 2.71 -4.94
C GLN A 136 -8.71 1.83 -5.53
N LEU A 137 -7.45 2.23 -5.34
CA LEU A 137 -6.33 1.31 -5.44
C LEU A 137 -6.12 0.64 -4.08
N SER A 138 -6.41 -0.66 -3.99
CA SER A 138 -6.29 -1.48 -2.78
C SER A 138 -5.57 -2.78 -3.11
N GLY A 139 -4.52 -3.09 -2.35
CA GLY A 139 -3.73 -4.31 -2.58
C GLY A 139 -3.28 -4.47 -4.03
N GLY A 140 -2.88 -3.39 -4.71
CA GLY A 140 -2.42 -3.45 -6.11
C GLY A 140 -3.49 -3.61 -7.18
N LEU A 141 -4.77 -3.68 -6.80
CA LEU A 141 -5.93 -3.79 -7.69
C LEU A 141 -6.77 -2.51 -7.65
N VAL A 142 -7.37 -2.18 -8.79
CA VAL A 142 -8.32 -1.07 -8.90
C VAL A 142 -9.72 -1.61 -8.58
N ASP A 143 -10.12 -1.45 -7.34
CA ASP A 143 -11.45 -1.81 -6.88
C ASP A 143 -12.43 -0.71 -7.22
N PHE A 144 -13.67 -1.10 -7.52
CA PHE A 144 -14.78 -0.17 -7.64
C PHE A 144 -16.04 -0.77 -7.04
N ILE A 145 -16.95 0.11 -6.67
CA ILE A 145 -18.29 -0.22 -6.21
C ILE A 145 -19.28 0.73 -6.87
N SER A 146 -20.45 0.22 -7.23
CA SER A 146 -21.50 1.03 -7.81
C SER A 146 -22.89 0.65 -7.28
N THR A 147 -23.75 1.66 -7.15
CA THR A 147 -25.16 1.51 -6.79
C THR A 147 -25.96 2.23 -7.85
N ILE A 148 -26.81 1.51 -8.57
CA ILE A 148 -27.50 2.00 -9.75
C ILE A 148 -28.99 2.10 -9.44
N TYR A 149 -29.55 3.28 -9.57
CA TYR A 149 -30.98 3.55 -9.45
C TYR A 149 -31.58 3.68 -10.84
N LYS A 150 -32.61 2.89 -11.13
CA LYS A 150 -33.41 2.98 -12.37
C LYS A 150 -34.88 2.88 -11.98
N HIS A 151 -35.60 4.00 -12.04
CA HIS A 151 -36.95 4.12 -11.48
C HIS A 151 -36.96 3.72 -9.98
N ASP A 152 -37.95 2.95 -9.54
CA ASP A 152 -38.11 2.53 -8.13
C ASP A 152 -37.17 1.38 -7.71
N HIS A 153 -36.18 1.06 -8.54
CA HIS A 153 -35.34 -0.11 -8.39
C HIS A 153 -33.86 0.25 -8.17
N VAL A 154 -33.23 -0.45 -7.22
CA VAL A 154 -31.81 -0.35 -6.90
C VAL A 154 -31.08 -1.61 -7.35
N TYR A 155 -29.98 -1.44 -8.05
CA TYR A 155 -29.13 -2.49 -8.60
C TYR A 155 -27.70 -2.28 -8.12
N ASN A 156 -26.95 -3.37 -7.95
CA ASN A 156 -25.58 -3.32 -7.39
C ASN A 156 -24.49 -3.51 -8.46
N SER A 157 -24.90 -3.83 -9.68
CA SER A 157 -24.00 -4.00 -10.82
C SER A 157 -24.78 -3.86 -12.14
N GLY A 158 -24.04 -3.53 -13.19
CA GLY A 158 -24.48 -3.53 -14.58
C GLY A 158 -23.65 -2.57 -15.45
N ILE A 159 -23.64 -1.27 -15.13
CA ILE A 159 -23.08 -0.24 -16.02
C ILE A 159 -21.55 -0.35 -16.18
N PHE A 160 -20.82 -0.73 -15.13
CA PHE A 160 -19.36 -0.60 -15.05
C PHE A 160 -18.61 -1.93 -15.20
N GLU A 161 -19.34 -3.05 -15.21
CA GLU A 161 -18.83 -4.41 -15.25
C GLU A 161 -18.34 -4.77 -16.66
N LYS A 162 -17.24 -5.50 -16.75
CA LYS A 162 -16.59 -5.80 -18.03
C LYS A 162 -17.51 -6.48 -19.06
N ASN A 163 -18.35 -7.40 -18.61
CA ASN A 163 -19.14 -8.30 -19.48
C ASN A 163 -20.54 -7.78 -19.83
N THR A 164 -20.89 -6.54 -19.48
CA THR A 164 -22.23 -5.99 -19.71
C THR A 164 -22.31 -5.21 -21.03
N ASN A 165 -23.43 -5.38 -21.75
CA ASN A 165 -23.66 -4.69 -23.01
C ASN A 165 -23.89 -3.19 -22.78
N LEU A 166 -23.24 -2.35 -23.60
CA LEU A 166 -23.29 -0.88 -23.54
C LEU A 166 -24.72 -0.30 -23.52
N ASN A 167 -25.69 -0.98 -24.12
CA ASN A 167 -27.06 -0.46 -24.31
C ASN A 167 -28.12 -1.09 -23.39
N ASP A 168 -27.85 -2.26 -22.80
CA ASP A 168 -28.83 -2.97 -21.96
C ASP A 168 -28.47 -2.87 -20.47
N PHE A 169 -27.23 -2.43 -20.17
CA PHE A 169 -26.59 -2.41 -18.85
C PHE A 169 -26.55 -3.75 -18.11
N ASN A 170 -27.36 -4.75 -18.47
CA ASN A 170 -27.54 -6.01 -17.74
C ASN A 170 -27.59 -5.77 -16.22
N LEU A 171 -28.52 -4.91 -15.78
CA LEU A 171 -28.64 -4.53 -14.37
C LEU A 171 -29.07 -5.74 -13.53
N THR A 172 -28.33 -6.00 -12.44
CA THR A 172 -28.64 -7.12 -11.54
C THR A 172 -28.90 -6.65 -10.11
N HIS A 173 -29.95 -7.21 -9.52
CA HIS A 173 -30.33 -6.97 -8.13
C HIS A 173 -29.52 -7.79 -7.13
N GLU A 174 -28.80 -8.82 -7.59
CA GLU A 174 -28.21 -9.83 -6.72
C GLU A 174 -27.19 -9.24 -5.75
N LYS A 175 -27.67 -8.84 -4.56
CA LYS A 175 -27.01 -9.31 -3.34
C LYS A 175 -27.26 -10.81 -3.32
N SER A 176 -26.19 -11.59 -3.38
CA SER A 176 -26.28 -13.03 -3.15
C SER A 176 -27.15 -13.30 -1.92
N SER A 177 -28.23 -14.06 -2.10
CA SER A 177 -29.08 -14.55 -1.01
C SER A 177 -28.44 -15.71 -0.26
N ILE A 178 -27.17 -16.00 -0.54
CA ILE A 178 -26.41 -17.05 0.14
C ILE A 178 -26.21 -16.62 1.59
N ILE A 179 -26.72 -17.44 2.48
CA ILE A 179 -26.43 -17.33 3.91
C ILE A 179 -25.06 -17.95 4.10
N TYR A 180 -24.07 -17.10 4.37
CA TYR A 180 -22.72 -17.52 4.71
C TYR A 180 -22.66 -17.94 6.19
N PRO A 181 -21.76 -18.86 6.56
CA PRO A 181 -21.54 -19.19 7.97
C PRO A 181 -21.14 -17.94 8.77
N GLU A 182 -21.52 -17.88 10.05
CA GLU A 182 -21.40 -16.67 10.89
C GLU A 182 -19.94 -16.21 11.07
N GLU A 183 -18.98 -17.13 10.95
CA GLU A 183 -17.56 -16.83 11.02
C GLU A 183 -17.03 -16.09 9.78
N PHE A 184 -17.79 -15.99 8.68
CA PHE A 184 -17.42 -15.26 7.47
C PHE A 184 -18.27 -13.99 7.29
N GLU A 185 -17.62 -12.84 7.34
CA GLU A 185 -18.26 -11.56 7.00
C GLU A 185 -18.14 -11.32 5.48
N VAL A 186 -19.19 -11.63 4.74
CA VAL A 186 -19.26 -11.42 3.29
C VAL A 186 -20.19 -10.26 2.97
N ARG A 187 -19.72 -9.30 2.17
CA ARG A 187 -20.52 -8.16 1.68
C ARG A 187 -20.35 -8.03 0.18
N ASN A 188 -21.46 -8.06 -0.56
CA ASN A 188 -21.47 -8.00 -2.03
C ASN A 188 -20.54 -9.05 -2.68
N ASP A 189 -20.60 -10.29 -2.20
CA ASP A 189 -19.75 -11.43 -2.60
C ASP A 189 -18.25 -11.25 -2.35
N ILE A 190 -17.86 -10.20 -1.60
CA ILE A 190 -16.49 -9.96 -1.13
C ILE A 190 -16.39 -10.47 0.30
N LEU A 191 -15.48 -11.42 0.53
CA LEU A 191 -15.14 -11.87 1.87
C LEU A 191 -14.25 -10.82 2.55
N LYS A 192 -14.84 -10.08 3.51
CA LYS A 192 -14.24 -8.94 4.20
C LYS A 192 -13.53 -9.31 5.49
N LYS A 193 -14.03 -10.32 6.19
CA LYS A 193 -13.47 -10.76 7.47
C LYS A 193 -13.74 -12.23 7.72
N TYR A 194 -12.83 -12.85 8.44
CA TYR A 194 -12.99 -14.17 9.01
C TYR A 194 -12.78 -14.10 10.53
N HIS A 195 -13.71 -14.66 11.27
CA HIS A 195 -13.76 -14.64 12.74
C HIS A 195 -13.44 -15.99 13.37
N GLY A 196 -13.25 -17.03 12.56
CA GLY A 196 -12.87 -18.34 13.03
C GLY A 196 -11.39 -18.45 13.43
N HIS A 197 -11.04 -19.63 13.90
CA HIS A 197 -9.71 -19.97 14.43
C HIS A 197 -9.22 -21.32 13.93
N GLU A 198 -9.86 -21.86 12.89
CA GLU A 198 -9.55 -23.14 12.30
C GLU A 198 -8.24 -23.10 11.51
N GLU A 199 -7.42 -24.14 11.65
CA GLU A 199 -6.18 -24.31 10.89
C GLU A 199 -6.44 -24.51 9.40
N ILE A 200 -7.58 -25.13 9.05
CA ILE A 200 -8.01 -25.35 7.67
C ILE A 200 -9.28 -24.56 7.42
N VAL A 201 -9.19 -23.53 6.58
CA VAL A 201 -10.31 -22.64 6.27
C VAL A 201 -10.87 -22.96 4.90
N LYS A 202 -12.16 -23.32 4.86
CA LYS A 202 -12.90 -23.51 3.61
C LYS A 202 -13.70 -22.26 3.31
N ILE A 203 -13.28 -21.50 2.31
CA ILE A 203 -14.02 -20.31 1.91
C ILE A 203 -15.38 -20.74 1.32
N PRO A 204 -16.51 -20.15 1.77
CA PRO A 204 -17.82 -20.55 1.29
C PRO A 204 -18.01 -20.36 -0.22
N TYR A 205 -18.72 -21.29 -0.85
CA TYR A 205 -19.15 -21.16 -2.25
C TYR A 205 -20.02 -19.92 -2.43
N GLY A 206 -19.82 -19.17 -3.51
CA GLY A 206 -20.52 -17.91 -3.80
C GLY A 206 -19.67 -16.67 -3.55
N VAL A 207 -18.63 -16.76 -2.71
CA VAL A 207 -17.62 -15.71 -2.59
C VAL A 207 -16.94 -15.53 -3.94
N LYS A 208 -16.91 -14.30 -4.44
CA LYS A 208 -16.27 -13.90 -5.70
C LYS A 208 -14.92 -13.24 -5.48
N ARG A 209 -14.67 -12.68 -4.30
CA ARG A 209 -13.42 -11.99 -3.98
C ARG A 209 -12.98 -12.22 -2.54
N ILE A 210 -11.69 -12.47 -2.37
CA ILE A 210 -11.00 -12.44 -1.08
C ILE A 210 -10.40 -11.04 -0.90
N ASP A 211 -10.78 -10.31 0.15
CA ASP A 211 -10.39 -8.91 0.29
C ASP A 211 -8.94 -8.68 0.76
N THR A 212 -8.46 -7.45 0.54
CA THR A 212 -7.10 -7.05 0.89
C THR A 212 -6.82 -7.27 2.37
N GLY A 213 -5.74 -7.99 2.68
CA GLY A 213 -5.33 -8.22 4.07
C GLY A 213 -6.26 -9.09 4.91
N LEU A 214 -7.21 -9.82 4.31
CA LEU A 214 -8.23 -10.59 5.01
C LEU A 214 -7.66 -11.50 6.13
N PHE A 215 -6.62 -12.27 5.80
CA PHE A 215 -5.93 -13.18 6.71
C PHE A 215 -4.57 -12.63 7.16
N TRP A 216 -4.34 -11.31 7.12
CA TRP A 216 -3.06 -10.72 7.51
C TRP A 216 -2.56 -11.25 8.87
N ASN A 217 -1.37 -11.86 8.88
CA ASN A 217 -0.67 -12.38 10.05
C ASN A 217 -1.54 -13.36 10.87
N THR A 218 -2.31 -14.19 10.17
CA THR A 218 -3.11 -15.26 10.78
C THR A 218 -2.22 -16.48 11.02
N LEU A 219 -1.61 -16.53 12.21
CA LEU A 219 -0.57 -17.52 12.52
C LEU A 219 -1.12 -18.94 12.75
N PHE A 220 -2.42 -19.12 12.99
CA PHE A 220 -2.99 -20.46 13.14
C PHE A 220 -3.29 -21.14 11.79
N LEU A 221 -3.32 -20.38 10.69
CA LEU A 221 -3.77 -20.86 9.41
C LEU A 221 -2.73 -21.78 8.76
N GLU A 222 -3.12 -23.00 8.41
CA GLU A 222 -2.29 -24.00 7.74
C GLU A 222 -2.70 -24.27 6.28
N GLU A 223 -4.00 -24.23 5.96
CA GLU A 223 -4.51 -24.40 4.59
C GLU A 223 -5.76 -23.54 4.36
N VAL A 224 -5.88 -23.00 3.14
CA VAL A 224 -7.08 -22.28 2.68
C VAL A 224 -7.60 -22.92 1.41
N ILE A 225 -8.82 -23.44 1.48
CA ILE A 225 -9.52 -24.02 0.34
C ILE A 225 -10.39 -22.93 -0.29
N ILE A 226 -9.97 -22.46 -1.46
CA ILE A 226 -10.66 -21.42 -2.22
C ILE A 226 -11.62 -22.09 -3.23
N PRO A 227 -12.93 -21.76 -3.23
CA PRO A 227 -13.88 -22.34 -4.17
C PRO A 227 -13.75 -21.74 -5.57
N GLU A 228 -14.21 -22.47 -6.57
CA GLU A 228 -14.20 -22.03 -7.99
C GLU A 228 -15.03 -20.77 -8.25
N THR A 229 -15.86 -20.29 -7.33
CA THR A 229 -16.58 -19.03 -7.51
C THR A 229 -15.69 -17.80 -7.36
N VAL A 230 -14.52 -17.94 -6.73
CA VAL A 230 -13.60 -16.83 -6.51
C VAL A 230 -12.94 -16.44 -7.82
N LYS A 231 -13.06 -15.15 -8.13
CA LYS A 231 -12.46 -14.49 -9.30
C LYS A 231 -11.24 -13.64 -8.96
N CYS A 232 -11.11 -13.25 -7.70
CA CYS A 232 -10.08 -12.30 -7.30
C CYS A 232 -9.52 -12.64 -5.92
N ILE A 233 -8.20 -12.70 -5.82
CA ILE A 233 -7.45 -12.73 -4.56
C ILE A 233 -6.74 -11.39 -4.42
N ALA A 234 -7.26 -10.51 -3.58
CA ALA A 234 -6.70 -9.17 -3.43
C ALA A 234 -5.31 -9.18 -2.78
N GLY A 235 -4.56 -8.08 -2.95
CA GLY A 235 -3.20 -7.99 -2.42
C GLY A 235 -3.14 -8.08 -0.90
N ASP A 236 -1.98 -8.47 -0.38
CA ASP A 236 -1.73 -8.70 1.05
C ASP A 236 -2.71 -9.71 1.73
N ALA A 237 -3.60 -10.42 1.00
CA ALA A 237 -4.68 -11.24 1.59
C ALA A 237 -4.20 -12.28 2.62
N PHE A 238 -3.04 -12.90 2.41
CA PHE A 238 -2.44 -13.90 3.30
C PHE A 238 -1.08 -13.47 3.84
N ILE A 239 -0.75 -12.17 3.79
CA ILE A 239 0.58 -11.69 4.19
C ILE A 239 0.92 -12.13 5.62
N TYR A 240 2.14 -12.64 5.84
CA TYR A 240 2.62 -13.15 7.13
C TYR A 240 1.83 -14.33 7.74
N CYS A 241 1.09 -15.12 6.96
CA CYS A 241 0.54 -16.40 7.42
C CYS A 241 1.65 -17.46 7.49
N LYS A 242 2.52 -17.38 8.51
CA LYS A 242 3.75 -18.18 8.61
C LYS A 242 3.54 -19.70 8.62
N ASN A 243 2.38 -20.15 9.11
CA ASN A 243 2.03 -21.56 9.18
C ASN A 243 1.26 -22.06 7.95
N LEU A 244 0.92 -21.17 7.00
CA LEU A 244 0.20 -21.55 5.79
C LEU A 244 1.12 -22.39 4.90
N LYS A 245 0.74 -23.66 4.71
CA LYS A 245 1.52 -24.67 3.98
C LYS A 245 1.08 -24.81 2.54
N LYS A 246 -0.20 -24.61 2.25
CA LYS A 246 -0.75 -24.86 0.93
C LYS A 246 -1.86 -23.89 0.57
N ILE A 247 -1.84 -23.44 -0.68
CA ILE A 247 -2.99 -22.78 -1.32
C ILE A 247 -3.05 -23.17 -2.80
N ASN A 248 -4.27 -23.33 -3.31
CA ASN A 248 -4.51 -23.49 -4.74
C ASN A 248 -5.16 -22.22 -5.29
N ILE A 249 -4.72 -21.75 -6.46
CA ILE A 249 -5.38 -20.69 -7.23
C ILE A 249 -6.44 -21.37 -8.14
N PRO A 250 -7.75 -21.25 -7.86
CA PRO A 250 -8.78 -21.98 -8.61
C PRO A 250 -8.96 -21.48 -10.05
N ILE A 251 -9.57 -22.34 -10.89
CA ILE A 251 -9.76 -22.15 -12.34
C ILE A 251 -10.33 -20.78 -12.76
N ASN A 252 -11.22 -20.18 -11.97
CA ASN A 252 -11.89 -18.93 -12.31
C ASN A 252 -11.23 -17.68 -11.70
N VAL A 253 -10.09 -17.80 -11.00
CA VAL A 253 -9.38 -16.60 -10.54
C VAL A 253 -8.81 -15.87 -11.73
N GLU A 254 -9.29 -14.65 -11.94
CA GLU A 254 -8.91 -13.77 -13.04
C GLU A 254 -7.84 -12.76 -12.61
N GLU A 255 -7.79 -12.41 -11.32
CA GLU A 255 -6.95 -11.34 -10.77
C GLU A 255 -6.30 -11.70 -9.43
N ILE A 256 -5.00 -11.39 -9.30
CA ILE A 256 -4.24 -11.44 -8.06
C ILE A 256 -3.61 -10.07 -7.81
N GLY A 257 -3.80 -9.54 -6.60
CA GLY A 257 -3.24 -8.25 -6.22
C GLY A 257 -1.74 -8.27 -5.90
N ASP A 258 -1.27 -7.19 -5.30
CA ASP A 258 0.10 -7.04 -4.82
C ASP A 258 0.43 -8.12 -3.78
N ASP A 259 1.20 -9.11 -4.22
CA ASP A 259 1.70 -10.28 -3.50
C ASP A 259 0.90 -10.66 -2.24
N PRO A 260 -0.22 -11.39 -2.40
CA PRO A 260 -1.01 -11.84 -1.26
C PRO A 260 -0.27 -12.84 -0.36
N PHE A 261 0.87 -13.38 -0.79
CA PHE A 261 1.56 -14.50 -0.14
C PHE A 261 2.85 -14.10 0.59
N ALA A 262 3.24 -12.83 0.52
CA ALA A 262 4.46 -12.34 1.15
C ALA A 262 4.58 -12.75 2.63
N GLY A 263 5.69 -13.39 2.99
CA GLY A 263 5.98 -13.80 4.38
C GLY A 263 5.29 -15.10 4.81
N CYS A 264 4.71 -15.85 3.89
CA CYS A 264 4.32 -17.25 4.10
C CYS A 264 5.54 -18.15 3.80
N ASP A 265 6.36 -18.38 4.82
CA ASP A 265 7.73 -18.88 4.66
C ASP A 265 7.81 -20.29 4.00
N ASN A 266 6.79 -21.14 4.17
CA ASN A 266 6.75 -22.53 3.68
C ASN A 266 5.56 -22.82 2.74
N LEU A 267 4.99 -21.79 2.12
CA LEU A 267 3.78 -21.93 1.31
C LEU A 267 4.06 -22.61 -0.03
N LEU A 268 3.40 -23.75 -0.28
CA LEU A 268 3.24 -24.32 -1.62
C LEU A 268 2.02 -23.69 -2.29
N ILE A 269 2.24 -23.08 -3.45
CA ILE A 269 1.16 -22.56 -4.30
C ILE A 269 0.98 -23.48 -5.49
N THR A 270 -0.23 -23.99 -5.69
CA THR A 270 -0.65 -24.66 -6.93
C THR A 270 -1.59 -23.76 -7.72
N ASN A 271 -1.70 -23.98 -9.03
CA ASN A 271 -2.49 -23.13 -9.92
C ASN A 271 -3.30 -23.94 -10.92
N ASP A 272 -4.63 -23.79 -10.87
CA ASP A 272 -5.56 -24.29 -11.86
C ASP A 272 -6.05 -23.18 -12.81
N SER A 273 -5.83 -21.89 -12.47
CA SER A 273 -6.26 -20.77 -13.31
C SER A 273 -5.40 -20.63 -14.56
N PRO A 274 -6.00 -20.41 -15.75
CA PRO A 274 -5.24 -20.12 -16.97
C PRO A 274 -4.66 -18.69 -16.97
N LYS A 275 -5.01 -17.86 -15.96
CA LYS A 275 -4.57 -16.45 -15.86
C LYS A 275 -3.24 -16.26 -15.17
N PHE A 276 -2.67 -17.33 -14.64
CA PHE A 276 -1.39 -17.32 -13.94
C PHE A 276 -0.55 -18.50 -14.40
N THR A 277 0.76 -18.38 -14.21
CA THR A 277 1.69 -19.48 -14.44
C THR A 277 2.70 -19.54 -13.33
N ILE A 278 3.05 -20.76 -12.91
CA ILE A 278 4.13 -21.00 -11.96
C ILE A 278 5.23 -21.70 -12.74
N GLU A 279 6.37 -21.05 -12.83
CA GLU A 279 7.57 -21.60 -13.44
C GLU A 279 8.72 -21.38 -12.47
N ASP A 280 9.51 -22.43 -12.23
CA ASP A 280 10.72 -22.32 -11.44
C ASP A 280 10.49 -21.78 -10.02
N ASP A 281 9.37 -22.14 -9.39
CA ASP A 281 8.90 -21.63 -8.10
C ASP A 281 8.75 -20.10 -8.06
N VAL A 282 8.27 -19.55 -9.18
CA VAL A 282 7.90 -18.14 -9.33
C VAL A 282 6.53 -18.05 -9.97
N LEU A 283 5.62 -17.33 -9.32
CA LEU A 283 4.27 -17.04 -9.79
C LEU A 283 4.28 -15.78 -10.65
N PHE A 284 3.72 -15.89 -11.85
CA PHE A 284 3.53 -14.80 -12.80
C PHE A 284 2.08 -14.69 -13.26
N ASP A 285 1.75 -13.60 -13.95
CA ASP A 285 0.57 -13.54 -14.82
C ASP A 285 0.69 -14.49 -16.04
N GLU A 286 -0.43 -14.72 -16.75
CA GLU A 286 -0.53 -15.65 -17.89
C GLU A 286 0.59 -15.49 -18.94
N ASN A 287 1.06 -14.25 -19.16
CA ASN A 287 2.02 -13.92 -20.21
C ASN A 287 3.43 -13.66 -19.67
N LYS A 288 3.68 -13.89 -18.37
CA LYS A 288 4.93 -13.55 -17.68
C LYS A 288 5.35 -12.09 -17.87
N LYS A 289 4.40 -11.18 -17.95
CA LYS A 289 4.63 -9.72 -17.98
C LYS A 289 4.79 -9.16 -16.56
N THR A 290 4.18 -9.82 -15.59
CA THR A 290 4.24 -9.46 -14.18
C THR A 290 4.79 -10.62 -13.36
N LEU A 291 5.87 -10.39 -12.61
CA LEU A 291 6.35 -11.29 -11.57
C LEU A 291 5.58 -10.96 -10.28
N ILE A 292 4.76 -11.90 -9.81
CA ILE A 292 3.84 -11.69 -8.67
C ILE A 292 4.51 -12.11 -7.37
N HIS A 293 5.05 -13.33 -7.31
CA HIS A 293 5.62 -13.88 -6.08
C HIS A 293 6.75 -14.88 -6.39
N TYR A 294 7.91 -14.68 -5.78
CA TYR A 294 9.04 -15.62 -5.77
C TYR A 294 8.98 -16.42 -4.47
N PHE A 295 9.05 -17.74 -4.57
CA PHE A 295 8.76 -18.60 -3.43
C PHE A 295 9.98 -18.63 -2.50
N PRO A 296 9.87 -18.26 -1.21
CA PRO A 296 11.04 -18.12 -0.33
C PRO A 296 11.84 -19.41 -0.12
N HIS A 297 11.22 -20.57 -0.33
CA HIS A 297 11.87 -21.89 -0.23
C HIS A 297 12.61 -22.31 -1.51
N ASN A 298 12.57 -21.51 -2.58
CA ASN A 298 13.35 -21.75 -3.80
C ASN A 298 14.84 -21.86 -3.43
N PRO A 299 15.54 -22.94 -3.83
CA PRO A 299 16.92 -23.19 -3.42
C PRO A 299 17.95 -22.38 -4.22
N ARG A 300 17.51 -21.62 -5.24
CA ARG A 300 18.41 -20.86 -6.10
C ARG A 300 19.13 -19.75 -5.32
N ILE A 301 20.42 -19.63 -5.62
CA ILE A 301 21.27 -18.54 -5.15
C ILE A 301 21.30 -17.36 -6.12
N GLU A 302 21.01 -17.61 -7.40
CA GLU A 302 20.90 -16.57 -8.43
C GLU A 302 19.59 -16.71 -9.19
N TYR A 303 19.00 -15.57 -9.56
CA TYR A 303 17.79 -15.54 -10.38
C TYR A 303 17.87 -14.43 -11.43
N ILE A 304 17.64 -14.79 -12.69
CA ILE A 304 17.56 -13.85 -13.81
C ILE A 304 16.07 -13.64 -14.12
N ILE A 305 15.60 -12.42 -13.97
CA ILE A 305 14.20 -12.09 -14.24
C ILE A 305 13.93 -12.30 -15.74
N PRO A 306 12.91 -13.08 -16.15
CA PRO A 306 12.66 -13.33 -17.57
C PRO A 306 12.47 -12.03 -18.36
N GLU A 307 12.97 -12.01 -19.59
CA GLU A 307 12.86 -10.85 -20.50
C GLU A 307 11.41 -10.47 -20.85
N THR A 308 10.45 -11.35 -20.61
CA THR A 308 9.03 -11.03 -20.79
C THR A 308 8.50 -10.09 -19.71
N VAL A 309 9.17 -10.01 -18.54
CA VAL A 309 8.70 -9.28 -17.37
C VAL A 309 8.94 -7.79 -17.55
N GLY A 310 7.85 -7.02 -17.50
CA GLY A 310 7.86 -5.55 -17.45
C GLY A 310 7.62 -4.97 -16.06
N TRP A 311 7.00 -5.76 -15.17
CA TRP A 311 6.59 -5.34 -13.83
C TRP A 311 7.00 -6.37 -12.78
N ILE A 312 7.70 -5.92 -11.74
CA ILE A 312 7.98 -6.73 -10.55
C ILE A 312 7.02 -6.30 -9.42
N GLY A 313 6.22 -7.24 -8.92
CA GLY A 313 5.20 -7.00 -7.91
C GLY A 313 5.77 -6.52 -6.57
N LYS A 314 4.94 -5.78 -5.80
CA LYS A 314 5.25 -5.39 -4.42
C LYS A 314 5.55 -6.65 -3.60
N HIS A 315 6.57 -6.61 -2.74
CA HIS A 315 7.00 -7.75 -1.90
C HIS A 315 7.36 -9.06 -2.62
N SER A 316 7.43 -9.08 -3.96
CA SER A 316 7.56 -10.32 -4.72
C SER A 316 8.79 -11.17 -4.37
N PHE A 317 9.88 -10.61 -3.83
CA PHE A 317 11.03 -11.37 -3.34
C PHE A 317 11.16 -11.32 -1.80
N TYR A 318 10.10 -10.99 -1.07
CA TYR A 318 10.17 -10.79 0.37
C TYR A 318 10.73 -12.02 1.10
N LYS A 319 11.73 -11.81 1.97
CA LYS A 319 12.40 -12.88 2.74
C LYS A 319 13.04 -14.01 1.94
N CYS A 320 13.49 -13.75 0.71
CA CYS A 320 14.27 -14.71 -0.05
C CYS A 320 15.68 -14.88 0.54
N ASN A 321 15.81 -15.70 1.59
CA ASN A 321 17.04 -15.84 2.40
C ASN A 321 18.18 -16.59 1.68
N ASN A 322 17.83 -17.42 0.69
CA ASN A 322 18.81 -18.16 -0.12
C ASN A 322 19.37 -17.34 -1.27
N LEU A 323 18.61 -16.34 -1.74
CA LEU A 323 18.90 -15.62 -2.96
C LEU A 323 20.00 -14.57 -2.72
N GLU A 324 21.11 -14.72 -3.43
CA GLU A 324 22.29 -13.87 -3.33
C GLU A 324 22.39 -12.88 -4.48
N CYS A 325 21.90 -13.25 -5.67
CA CYS A 325 21.91 -12.37 -6.84
C CYS A 325 20.57 -12.36 -7.58
N VAL A 326 20.06 -11.17 -7.90
CA VAL A 326 18.96 -11.00 -8.87
C VAL A 326 19.39 -10.11 -10.02
N THR A 327 19.24 -10.61 -11.24
CA THR A 327 19.43 -9.82 -12.46
C THR A 327 18.11 -9.22 -12.91
N ILE A 328 18.03 -7.89 -12.86
CA ILE A 328 16.94 -7.08 -13.41
C ILE A 328 17.21 -6.88 -14.90
N THR A 329 16.44 -7.56 -15.74
CA THR A 329 16.63 -7.57 -17.21
C THR A 329 16.07 -6.32 -17.89
N LYS A 330 16.50 -6.09 -19.15
CA LYS A 330 16.26 -4.85 -19.92
C LYS A 330 14.78 -4.42 -20.02
N ASN A 331 13.85 -5.37 -19.96
CA ASN A 331 12.43 -5.10 -20.16
C ASN A 331 11.69 -4.73 -18.86
N VAL A 332 12.32 -4.89 -17.69
CA VAL A 332 11.73 -4.48 -16.42
C VAL A 332 11.66 -2.95 -16.38
N ARG A 333 10.45 -2.41 -16.41
CA ARG A 333 10.18 -0.95 -16.39
C ARG A 333 9.77 -0.47 -15.01
N PHE A 334 9.10 -1.34 -14.25
CA PHE A 334 8.45 -0.96 -13.01
C PHE A 334 8.72 -1.98 -11.90
N MET A 335 8.81 -1.46 -10.69
CA MET A 335 8.92 -2.23 -9.46
C MET A 335 7.91 -1.72 -8.45
N GLY A 336 7.20 -2.65 -7.83
CA GLY A 336 6.36 -2.36 -6.67
C GLY A 336 7.19 -1.95 -5.47
N ASN A 337 6.51 -1.56 -4.39
CA ASN A 337 7.21 -1.27 -3.14
C ASN A 337 7.84 -2.54 -2.58
N ASN A 338 8.96 -2.41 -1.87
CA ASN A 338 9.48 -3.48 -1.02
C ASN A 338 9.85 -4.80 -1.74
N VAL A 339 10.09 -4.78 -3.06
CA VAL A 339 10.41 -5.97 -3.86
C VAL A 339 11.38 -6.91 -3.16
N PHE A 340 12.53 -6.39 -2.73
CA PHE A 340 13.64 -7.14 -2.14
C PHE A 340 13.78 -6.95 -0.61
N SER A 341 12.67 -6.66 0.08
CA SER A 341 12.73 -6.44 1.53
C SER A 341 12.99 -7.73 2.31
N ASP A 342 13.76 -7.63 3.39
CA ASP A 342 14.21 -8.76 4.22
C ASP A 342 14.97 -9.87 3.45
N CYS A 343 15.69 -9.52 2.37
CA CYS A 343 16.60 -10.44 1.67
C CYS A 343 18.06 -10.19 2.11
N PRO A 344 18.57 -10.87 3.16
CA PRO A 344 19.82 -10.49 3.82
C PRO A 344 21.08 -10.64 2.94
N LYS A 345 21.04 -11.51 1.94
CA LYS A 345 22.19 -11.83 1.08
C LYS A 345 22.14 -11.17 -0.29
N ILE A 346 21.06 -10.46 -0.61
CA ILE A 346 20.81 -10.06 -2.00
C ILE A 346 21.76 -8.94 -2.45
N ILE A 347 22.27 -9.12 -3.67
CA ILE A 347 22.96 -8.17 -4.51
C ILE A 347 22.20 -8.12 -5.84
N LEU A 348 22.14 -6.97 -6.48
CA LEU A 348 21.47 -6.83 -7.77
C LEU A 348 22.48 -6.73 -8.92
N LYS A 349 22.08 -7.24 -10.09
CA LYS A 349 22.66 -6.88 -11.39
C LYS A 349 21.56 -6.14 -12.15
N ASN A 350 21.87 -4.98 -12.72
CA ASN A 350 20.87 -4.20 -13.44
C ASN A 350 21.25 -4.07 -14.92
N GLU A 351 20.40 -4.58 -15.78
CA GLU A 351 20.43 -4.41 -17.24
C GLU A 351 19.28 -3.52 -17.73
N SER A 352 18.33 -3.18 -16.85
CA SER A 352 17.22 -2.29 -17.16
C SER A 352 17.69 -0.83 -17.31
N PRO A 353 17.33 -0.14 -18.40
CA PRO A 353 17.64 1.28 -18.58
C PRO A 353 16.74 2.21 -17.75
N PHE A 354 15.79 1.65 -16.98
CA PHE A 354 14.84 2.40 -16.15
C PHE A 354 15.30 2.52 -14.69
N PHE A 355 16.37 1.83 -14.33
CA PHE A 355 16.94 1.87 -12.99
C PHE A 355 18.45 2.10 -13.08
N VAL A 356 19.01 2.61 -11.99
CA VAL A 356 20.47 2.69 -11.80
C VAL A 356 20.83 1.88 -10.56
N TYR A 357 21.85 1.04 -10.65
CA TYR A 357 22.35 0.28 -9.51
C TYR A 357 23.82 0.59 -9.28
N GLU A 358 24.11 1.27 -8.16
CA GLU A 358 25.46 1.76 -7.86
C GLU A 358 25.78 1.57 -6.37
N LYS A 359 26.94 0.95 -6.10
CA LYS A 359 27.48 0.75 -4.73
C LYS A 359 26.50 0.04 -3.77
N GLY A 360 25.53 -0.71 -4.29
CA GLY A 360 24.48 -1.38 -3.51
C GLY A 360 23.14 -0.67 -3.47
N GLY A 361 23.06 0.60 -3.86
CA GLY A 361 21.80 1.32 -3.98
C GLY A 361 21.14 1.06 -5.33
N LEU A 362 19.85 0.74 -5.33
CA LEU A 362 18.99 0.73 -6.50
C LEU A 362 18.17 2.02 -6.53
N TYR A 363 18.25 2.74 -7.64
CA TYR A 363 17.66 4.06 -7.84
C TYR A 363 16.74 4.07 -9.06
N ASN A 364 15.93 5.13 -9.19
CA ASN A 364 15.31 5.45 -10.47
C ASN A 364 16.34 5.88 -11.51
N LYS A 365 15.90 5.90 -12.78
CA LYS A 365 16.71 6.33 -13.93
C LYS A 365 17.38 7.69 -13.73
N GLU A 366 16.71 8.64 -13.10
CA GLU A 366 17.21 10.01 -12.89
C GLU A 366 18.15 10.13 -11.67
N LEU A 367 18.40 9.04 -10.92
CA LEU A 367 19.18 9.04 -9.68
C LEU A 367 18.66 10.06 -8.63
N THR A 368 17.34 10.31 -8.61
CA THR A 368 16.68 11.24 -7.68
C THR A 368 15.98 10.54 -6.52
N GLU A 369 15.71 9.25 -6.60
CA GLU A 369 15.14 8.43 -5.52
C GLU A 369 15.89 7.09 -5.40
N ILE A 370 16.20 6.70 -4.16
CA ILE A 370 16.69 5.35 -3.84
C ILE A 370 15.53 4.48 -3.34
N PHE A 371 15.35 3.30 -3.94
CA PHE A 371 14.25 2.38 -3.62
C PHE A 371 14.68 1.20 -2.75
N HIS A 372 15.94 0.79 -2.83
CA HIS A 372 16.47 -0.39 -2.15
C HIS A 372 17.98 -0.27 -1.95
N TYR A 373 18.46 -0.86 -0.85
CA TYR A 373 19.86 -1.11 -0.59
C TYR A 373 20.10 -2.61 -0.44
N SER A 374 21.02 -3.15 -1.24
CA SER A 374 21.42 -4.55 -1.28
C SER A 374 22.29 -4.93 -0.08
N MET A 375 21.68 -5.56 0.93
CA MET A 375 22.35 -5.99 2.16
C MET A 375 23.47 -7.01 1.93
N GLY A 376 23.45 -7.77 0.84
CA GLY A 376 24.45 -8.77 0.51
C GLY A 376 25.88 -8.23 0.35
N LEU A 377 26.04 -6.92 0.12
CA LEU A 377 27.35 -6.28 0.07
C LEU A 377 28.04 -6.17 1.44
N ASN A 378 27.29 -6.26 2.54
CA ASN A 378 27.82 -6.16 3.91
C ASN A 378 28.66 -4.90 4.17
N ASN A 379 28.35 -3.77 3.51
CA ASN A 379 29.05 -2.52 3.78
C ASN A 379 28.66 -1.99 5.15
N LYS A 380 29.65 -1.48 5.89
CA LYS A 380 29.44 -0.76 7.15
C LYS A 380 29.00 0.68 6.93
N ILE A 381 29.40 1.30 5.83
CA ILE A 381 29.12 2.70 5.51
C ILE A 381 28.51 2.77 4.12
N PHE A 382 27.43 3.53 3.97
CA PHE A 382 26.80 3.81 2.69
C PHE A 382 26.64 5.31 2.47
N GLU A 383 27.19 5.80 1.36
CA GLU A 383 27.02 7.16 0.90
C GLU A 383 25.93 7.20 -0.16
N ILE A 384 24.82 7.88 0.14
CA ILE A 384 23.74 8.07 -0.81
C ILE A 384 24.22 9.05 -1.90
N ALA A 385 23.94 8.75 -3.18
CA ALA A 385 24.38 9.57 -4.30
C ALA A 385 23.92 11.04 -4.19
N ASN A 386 24.80 11.99 -4.50
CA ASN A 386 24.60 13.44 -4.34
C ASN A 386 23.47 14.06 -5.19
N THR A 387 22.84 13.29 -6.07
CA THR A 387 21.68 13.70 -6.87
C THR A 387 20.35 13.32 -6.21
N VAL A 388 20.38 12.42 -5.23
CA VAL A 388 19.19 11.86 -4.59
C VAL A 388 18.44 12.95 -3.82
N ARG A 389 17.17 13.14 -4.17
CA ARG A 389 16.25 14.06 -3.53
C ARG A 389 15.37 13.36 -2.52
N LYS A 390 15.12 12.06 -2.69
CA LYS A 390 14.23 11.28 -1.83
C LYS A 390 14.86 9.95 -1.41
N ILE A 391 14.84 9.69 -0.11
CA ILE A 391 15.11 8.35 0.43
C ILE A 391 13.80 7.58 0.43
N GLY A 392 13.66 6.57 -0.43
CA GLY A 392 12.40 5.89 -0.69
C GLY A 392 11.90 5.04 0.46
N ARG A 393 10.65 4.61 0.35
CA ARG A 393 9.99 3.77 1.35
C ARG A 393 10.76 2.47 1.59
N ASN A 394 11.03 2.15 2.85
CA ASN A 394 11.69 0.91 3.27
C ASN A 394 13.03 0.62 2.56
N SER A 395 13.70 1.63 2.00
CA SER A 395 14.87 1.42 1.14
C SER A 395 16.05 0.77 1.84
N PHE A 396 16.20 0.98 3.15
CA PHE A 396 17.22 0.35 4.00
C PHE A 396 16.59 -0.57 5.06
N TRP A 397 15.36 -1.06 4.86
CA TRP A 397 14.69 -1.88 5.87
C TRP A 397 15.56 -3.06 6.33
N ASN A 398 15.71 -3.21 7.66
CA ASN A 398 16.42 -4.30 8.31
C ASN A 398 17.91 -4.43 7.91
N CYS A 399 18.55 -3.32 7.47
CA CYS A 399 19.98 -3.29 7.17
C CYS A 399 20.82 -3.32 8.45
N ARG A 400 20.86 -4.48 9.14
CA ARG A 400 21.50 -4.64 10.46
C ARG A 400 23.04 -4.55 10.42
N ASN A 401 23.68 -4.79 9.27
CA ASN A 401 25.13 -4.68 9.12
C ASN A 401 25.62 -3.25 8.84
N LEU A 402 24.71 -2.35 8.44
CA LEU A 402 25.04 -0.98 8.10
C LEU A 402 25.19 -0.16 9.39
N GLU A 403 26.38 0.38 9.60
CA GLU A 403 26.75 1.16 10.79
C GLU A 403 26.57 2.66 10.56
N LYS A 404 26.66 3.14 9.30
CA LYS A 404 26.54 4.56 8.99
C LYS A 404 25.92 4.82 7.63
N ILE A 405 25.04 5.81 7.57
CA ILE A 405 24.54 6.40 6.32
C ILE A 405 24.95 7.87 6.22
N ILE A 406 25.48 8.25 5.06
CA ILE A 406 25.75 9.63 4.69
C ILE A 406 24.59 10.14 3.82
N ILE A 407 23.86 11.14 4.34
CA ILE A 407 22.74 11.80 3.68
C ILE A 407 23.25 13.06 2.95
N PRO A 408 23.19 13.11 1.60
CA PRO A 408 23.78 14.20 0.83
C PRO A 408 22.95 15.50 0.90
N PRO A 409 23.53 16.66 0.51
CA PRO A 409 22.85 17.95 0.54
C PRO A 409 21.56 18.03 -0.29
N SER A 410 21.45 17.18 -1.31
CA SER A 410 20.32 17.15 -2.24
C SER A 410 19.04 16.57 -1.65
N VAL A 411 19.11 15.81 -0.55
CA VAL A 411 17.95 15.12 0.02
C VAL A 411 16.96 16.14 0.57
N ARG A 412 15.71 16.04 0.12
CA ARG A 412 14.58 16.90 0.50
C ARG A 412 13.54 16.13 1.29
N GLU A 413 13.45 14.82 1.06
CA GLU A 413 12.43 13.95 1.63
C GLU A 413 13.03 12.63 2.11
N ILE A 414 12.55 12.18 3.28
CA ILE A 414 12.78 10.84 3.80
C ILE A 414 11.43 10.16 3.87
N GLY A 415 11.26 9.11 3.07
CA GLY A 415 10.02 8.40 2.89
C GLY A 415 9.62 7.57 4.09
N TYR A 416 8.67 6.66 3.88
CA TYR A 416 8.12 5.85 4.95
C TYR A 416 9.08 4.74 5.39
N ASN A 417 9.49 4.74 6.67
CA ASN A 417 10.27 3.68 7.32
C ASN A 417 11.58 3.24 6.63
N PRO A 418 12.38 4.13 6.01
CA PRO A 418 13.56 3.68 5.28
C PRO A 418 14.56 2.93 6.18
N PHE A 419 14.62 3.27 7.47
CA PHE A 419 15.61 2.74 8.41
C PHE A 419 15.02 1.82 9.50
N ALA A 420 13.80 1.30 9.31
CA ALA A 420 13.19 0.43 10.29
C ALA A 420 14.05 -0.84 10.50
N SER A 421 14.28 -1.23 11.76
CA SER A 421 15.13 -2.37 12.14
C SER A 421 16.62 -2.26 11.70
N CYS A 422 17.10 -1.06 11.34
CA CYS A 422 18.53 -0.79 11.18
C CYS A 422 19.20 -0.60 12.55
N VAL A 423 19.49 -1.70 13.25
CA VAL A 423 19.87 -1.64 14.67
C VAL A 423 21.21 -0.94 14.93
N ASN A 424 22.17 -0.99 13.99
CA ASN A 424 23.54 -0.49 14.18
C ASN A 424 23.78 0.92 13.61
N LEU A 425 22.75 1.54 13.03
CA LEU A 425 22.94 2.68 12.13
C LEU A 425 23.08 4.03 12.87
N GLU A 426 24.08 4.80 12.44
CA GLU A 426 24.30 6.22 12.74
C GLU A 426 24.16 7.08 11.46
N PHE A 427 24.00 8.40 11.63
CA PHE A 427 23.69 9.33 10.54
C PHE A 427 24.70 10.47 10.44
N ASP A 428 25.32 10.61 9.28
CA ASP A 428 26.04 11.83 8.87
C ASP A 428 25.13 12.60 7.90
N ASN A 429 24.59 13.74 8.32
CA ASN A 429 23.63 14.51 7.53
C ASN A 429 24.22 15.81 6.96
N TYR A 430 24.15 15.96 5.64
CA TYR A 430 24.52 17.17 4.91
C TYR A 430 23.33 17.89 4.27
N SER A 431 22.11 17.35 4.37
CA SER A 431 20.88 18.01 3.92
C SER A 431 20.45 19.13 4.86
N ASP A 432 20.01 20.25 4.27
CA ASP A 432 19.43 21.38 5.00
C ASP A 432 18.00 21.11 5.51
N LYS A 433 17.35 20.00 5.10
CA LYS A 433 15.99 19.64 5.50
C LYS A 433 15.91 18.77 6.75
N PHE A 434 17.03 18.24 7.19
CA PHE A 434 17.11 17.35 8.34
C PHE A 434 18.18 17.83 9.32
N SER A 435 18.15 17.29 10.53
CA SER A 435 19.19 17.52 11.53
C SER A 435 19.48 16.23 12.28
N VAL A 436 20.72 16.12 12.79
CA VAL A 436 21.13 15.03 13.66
C VAL A 436 21.56 15.64 15.00
N GLU A 437 20.93 15.24 16.09
CA GLU A 437 21.21 15.71 17.44
C GLU A 437 21.25 14.52 18.39
N ASN A 438 22.36 14.34 19.12
CA ASN A 438 22.59 13.16 19.96
C ASN A 438 22.40 11.83 19.19
N GLY A 439 22.73 11.82 17.90
CA GLY A 439 22.52 10.68 16.99
C GLY A 439 21.10 10.56 16.44
N LEU A 440 20.09 11.24 17.02
CA LEU A 440 18.71 11.20 16.56
C LEU A 440 18.56 11.91 15.21
N LEU A 441 17.98 11.23 14.22
CA LEU A 441 17.61 11.86 12.96
C LEU A 441 16.25 12.57 13.11
N LEU A 442 16.23 13.87 12.86
CA LEU A 442 15.10 14.77 13.08
C LEU A 442 14.79 15.57 11.82
N ASP A 443 13.58 16.10 11.71
CA ASP A 443 13.30 17.17 10.75
C ASP A 443 14.11 18.44 11.08
N ARG A 444 14.26 19.36 10.13
CA ARG A 444 15.06 20.59 10.34
C ARG A 444 14.60 21.40 11.56
N LYS A 445 13.30 21.43 11.85
CA LYS A 445 12.75 22.19 12.98
C LYS A 445 12.79 21.43 14.31
N LYS A 446 13.26 20.18 14.32
CA LYS A 446 13.30 19.30 15.49
C LYS A 446 11.93 19.12 16.16
N THR A 447 10.88 19.20 15.34
CA THR A 447 9.50 18.98 15.74
C THR A 447 9.04 17.54 15.50
N GLN A 448 9.78 16.78 14.69
CA GLN A 448 9.51 15.40 14.35
C GLN A 448 10.76 14.53 14.44
N LEU A 449 10.66 13.43 15.18
CA LEU A 449 11.66 12.38 15.21
C LEU A 449 11.46 11.46 14.03
N ILE A 450 12.51 11.27 13.24
CA ILE A 450 12.50 10.43 12.05
C ILE A 450 13.06 9.04 12.39
N CYS A 451 14.19 8.98 13.10
CA CYS A 451 14.81 7.70 13.46
C CYS A 451 15.70 7.78 14.72
N CYS A 452 15.63 6.73 15.53
CA CYS A 452 16.51 6.36 16.63
C CYS A 452 16.72 4.84 16.58
N THR A 453 17.98 4.42 16.56
CA THR A 453 18.39 3.02 16.37
C THR A 453 18.83 2.41 17.70
N SER A 454 18.95 1.07 17.75
CA SER A 454 19.49 0.39 18.94
C SER A 454 20.88 0.92 19.30
N LYS A 455 21.69 1.28 18.31
CA LYS A 455 23.01 1.85 18.51
C LYS A 455 22.97 3.16 19.28
N ILE A 456 22.05 4.04 18.90
CA ILE A 456 21.85 5.33 19.59
C ILE A 456 21.31 5.11 21.01
N ALA A 457 20.40 4.14 21.18
CA ALA A 457 19.78 3.82 22.47
C ALA A 457 20.61 2.89 23.39
N GLU A 458 21.87 2.60 23.07
CA GLU A 458 22.82 1.98 24.02
C GLU A 458 23.09 2.88 25.23
N LYS A 459 22.83 4.19 25.08
CA LYS A 459 22.92 5.22 26.12
C LYS A 459 21.52 5.78 26.39
N GLU A 460 21.40 6.61 27.43
CA GLU A 460 20.17 7.36 27.69
C GLU A 460 19.79 8.21 26.47
N VAL A 461 18.54 8.06 26.01
CA VAL A 461 18.01 8.79 24.87
C VAL A 461 17.36 10.09 25.36
N GLU A 462 18.03 11.21 25.07
CA GLU A 462 17.50 12.54 25.34
C GLU A 462 16.74 13.07 24.12
N LEU A 463 15.42 13.20 24.24
CA LEU A 463 14.57 13.79 23.21
C LEU A 463 14.60 15.33 23.27
N PRO A 464 14.64 16.04 22.13
CA PRO A 464 14.56 17.50 22.12
C PRO A 464 13.26 18.02 22.73
N SER A 465 13.32 19.16 23.44
CA SER A 465 12.14 19.80 24.03
C SER A 465 11.19 20.40 23.01
N SER A 466 11.68 20.68 21.79
CA SER A 466 10.89 21.16 20.65
C SER A 466 10.05 20.08 19.97
N LEU A 467 10.22 18.81 20.36
CA LEU A 467 9.57 17.69 19.70
C LEU A 467 8.05 17.74 19.89
N VAL A 468 7.31 17.65 18.78
CA VAL A 468 5.84 17.64 18.76
C VAL A 468 5.32 16.25 18.37
N ASN A 469 6.01 15.57 17.46
CA ASN A 469 5.64 14.26 16.95
C ASN A 469 6.80 13.26 17.06
N ILE A 470 6.51 12.07 17.57
CA ILE A 470 7.40 10.92 17.43
C ILE A 470 6.97 10.18 16.18
N GLY A 471 7.79 10.28 15.13
CA GLY A 471 7.46 9.84 13.79
C GLY A 471 7.26 8.33 13.67
N ARG A 472 6.57 7.94 12.61
CA ARG A 472 6.16 6.56 12.37
C ARG A 472 7.40 5.63 12.36
N ASN A 473 7.37 4.58 13.18
CA ASN A 473 8.46 3.59 13.32
C ASN A 473 9.83 4.15 13.70
N SER A 474 9.88 5.33 14.33
CA SER A 474 11.15 5.99 14.63
C SER A 474 12.05 5.19 15.60
N PHE A 475 11.51 4.30 16.42
CA PHE A 475 12.25 3.39 17.30
C PHE A 475 12.04 1.91 16.92
N THR A 476 11.56 1.60 15.72
CA THR A 476 11.24 0.21 15.37
C THR A 476 12.48 -0.68 15.37
N GLY A 477 12.40 -1.79 16.10
CA GLY A 477 13.52 -2.71 16.31
C GLY A 477 14.62 -2.16 17.20
N CYS A 478 14.36 -1.09 17.95
CA CYS A 478 15.31 -0.53 18.91
C CYS A 478 15.40 -1.43 20.16
N GLU A 479 16.12 -2.54 20.00
CA GLU A 479 16.26 -3.63 20.97
C GLU A 479 17.07 -3.22 22.21
N SER A 480 17.90 -2.18 22.13
CA SER A 480 18.70 -1.68 23.26
C SER A 480 17.92 -0.72 24.18
N LEU A 481 16.79 -0.18 23.73
CA LEU A 481 16.02 0.81 24.49
C LEU A 481 15.36 0.16 25.70
N ARG A 482 15.73 0.61 26.91
CA ARG A 482 15.20 0.11 28.20
C ARG A 482 14.23 1.08 28.86
N GLU A 483 14.59 2.35 28.90
CA GLU A 483 13.76 3.40 29.46
C GLU A 483 13.69 4.59 28.49
N LEU A 484 12.56 5.28 28.47
CA LEU A 484 12.42 6.51 27.69
C LEU A 484 11.50 7.52 28.39
N ASN A 485 11.98 8.77 28.48
CA ASN A 485 11.20 9.90 28.96
C ASN A 485 10.72 10.74 27.77
N ILE A 486 9.41 10.72 27.49
CA ILE A 486 8.83 11.53 26.41
C ILE A 486 8.71 12.98 26.89
N THR A 487 9.23 13.93 26.10
CA THR A 487 9.21 15.36 26.45
C THR A 487 7.81 15.94 26.42
N SER A 488 7.55 16.90 27.30
CA SER A 488 6.24 17.55 27.47
C SER A 488 5.74 18.36 26.28
N GLY A 489 6.54 18.51 25.21
CA GLY A 489 6.11 19.10 23.94
C GLY A 489 5.34 18.13 23.04
N VAL A 490 5.53 16.82 23.24
CA VAL A 490 5.01 15.79 22.33
C VAL A 490 3.49 15.72 22.43
N GLN A 491 2.84 15.78 21.27
CA GLN A 491 1.39 15.68 21.10
C GLN A 491 0.97 14.36 20.45
N GLN A 492 1.87 13.71 19.71
CA GLN A 492 1.55 12.49 18.96
C GLN A 492 2.68 11.46 19.03
N ILE A 493 2.30 10.22 19.34
CA ILE A 493 3.11 9.02 19.18
C ILE A 493 2.53 8.25 17.99
N SER A 494 3.26 8.25 16.87
CA SER A 494 2.76 7.69 15.61
C SER A 494 2.64 6.14 15.63
N ARG A 495 2.08 5.59 14.55
CA ARG A 495 1.95 4.13 14.35
C ARG A 495 3.32 3.44 14.42
N GLY A 496 3.41 2.33 15.14
CA GLY A 496 4.60 1.46 15.15
C GLY A 496 5.86 2.00 15.82
N VAL A 497 5.80 3.17 16.48
CA VAL A 497 6.99 3.87 17.01
C VAL A 497 7.97 2.95 17.74
N PHE A 498 7.51 2.21 18.76
CA PHE A 498 8.33 1.29 19.58
C PHE A 498 8.14 -0.18 19.19
N SER A 499 7.65 -0.46 17.98
CA SER A 499 7.43 -1.85 17.56
C SER A 499 8.75 -2.62 17.60
N GLY A 500 8.78 -3.75 18.31
CA GLY A 500 9.99 -4.57 18.47
C GLY A 500 11.03 -3.99 19.43
N CYS A 501 10.71 -2.98 20.25
CA CYS A 501 11.53 -2.59 21.40
C CYS A 501 11.39 -3.62 22.53
N ILE A 502 11.96 -4.82 22.31
CA ILE A 502 11.72 -5.99 23.17
C ILE A 502 12.18 -5.81 24.61
N ASN A 503 13.17 -4.94 24.85
CA ASN A 503 13.73 -4.67 26.18
C ASN A 503 13.22 -3.36 26.82
N LEU A 504 12.22 -2.71 26.23
CA LEU A 504 11.64 -1.50 26.81
C LEU A 504 10.87 -1.87 28.09
N GLU A 505 11.40 -1.47 29.24
CA GLU A 505 10.85 -1.77 30.57
C GLU A 505 9.95 -0.64 31.09
N LYS A 506 10.29 0.61 30.75
CA LYS A 506 9.62 1.81 31.28
C LYS A 506 9.54 2.93 30.26
N ILE A 507 8.36 3.53 30.14
CA ILE A 507 8.15 4.73 29.34
C ILE A 507 7.32 5.74 30.12
N LEU A 508 7.78 6.99 30.17
CA LEU A 508 7.05 8.10 30.76
C LEU A 508 6.39 8.92 29.66
N ILE A 509 5.06 8.88 29.60
CA ILE A 509 4.25 9.58 28.58
C ILE A 509 3.59 10.81 29.22
N PRO A 510 3.86 12.03 28.75
CA PRO A 510 3.30 13.24 29.34
C PRO A 510 1.84 13.44 28.94
N LYS A 511 1.12 14.22 29.75
CA LYS A 511 -0.31 14.56 29.52
C LYS A 511 -0.60 15.29 28.21
N THR A 512 0.43 15.82 27.56
CA THR A 512 0.31 16.54 26.28
C THR A 512 0.09 15.61 25.09
N VAL A 513 0.37 14.31 25.24
CA VAL A 513 0.14 13.33 24.19
C VAL A 513 -1.36 13.12 23.99
N LYS A 514 -1.86 13.57 22.84
CA LYS A 514 -3.28 13.48 22.46
C LYS A 514 -3.60 12.16 21.78
N GLN A 515 -2.63 11.55 21.10
CA GLN A 515 -2.85 10.35 20.31
C GLN A 515 -1.65 9.39 20.32
N ILE A 516 -1.95 8.09 20.44
CA ILE A 516 -1.03 6.98 20.28
C ILE A 516 -1.55 6.07 19.16
N GLY A 517 -0.74 5.91 18.11
CA GLY A 517 -1.10 5.15 16.90
C GLY A 517 -1.13 3.63 17.09
N GLY A 518 -1.72 2.92 16.13
CA GLY A 518 -1.78 1.45 16.15
C GLY A 518 -0.38 0.82 16.17
N TRP A 519 -0.22 -0.37 16.76
CA TRP A 519 1.06 -1.07 16.92
C TRP A 519 2.18 -0.24 17.57
N ALA A 520 1.90 0.89 18.22
CA ALA A 520 2.93 1.76 18.79
C ALA A 520 3.87 1.03 19.76
N PHE A 521 3.37 0.06 20.52
CA PHE A 521 4.12 -0.77 21.47
C PHE A 521 4.10 -2.25 21.06
N ASN A 522 4.01 -2.55 19.77
CA ASN A 522 3.87 -3.92 19.31
C ASN A 522 5.12 -4.75 19.63
N GLY A 523 4.98 -5.87 20.35
CA GLY A 523 6.13 -6.71 20.73
C GLY A 523 7.05 -6.10 21.79
N CYS A 524 6.59 -5.11 22.57
CA CYS A 524 7.32 -4.59 23.73
C CYS A 524 7.19 -5.54 24.92
N ASN A 525 7.82 -6.72 24.83
CA ASN A 525 7.57 -7.83 25.74
C ASN A 525 7.96 -7.57 27.21
N MET A 526 8.89 -6.65 27.47
CA MET A 526 9.32 -6.30 28.84
C MET A 526 8.52 -5.14 29.45
N LEU A 527 7.67 -4.47 28.67
CA LEU A 527 6.91 -3.32 29.14
C LEU A 527 5.72 -3.81 29.96
N LYS A 528 5.70 -3.46 31.26
CA LYS A 528 4.65 -3.94 32.18
C LYS A 528 3.47 -2.99 32.31
N GLN A 529 3.70 -1.70 32.10
CA GLN A 529 2.69 -0.67 32.29
C GLN A 529 2.98 0.55 31.42
N ILE A 530 1.93 1.16 30.88
CA ILE A 530 1.97 2.52 30.33
C ILE A 530 1.00 3.41 31.10
N LYS A 531 1.45 4.59 31.51
CA LYS A 531 0.62 5.62 32.13
C LYS A 531 0.30 6.70 31.12
N ILE A 532 -0.98 6.90 30.82
CA ILE A 532 -1.43 7.91 29.85
C ILE A 532 -2.55 8.76 30.44
N HIS A 533 -2.72 9.97 29.92
CA HIS A 533 -3.79 10.86 30.37
C HIS A 533 -5.14 10.35 29.86
N LYS A 534 -6.23 10.60 30.61
CA LYS A 534 -7.59 10.13 30.24
C LYS A 534 -8.06 10.60 28.87
N ASP A 535 -7.62 11.76 28.41
CA ASP A 535 -7.97 12.31 27.10
C ASP A 535 -7.09 11.80 25.95
N THR A 536 -6.07 10.98 26.23
CA THR A 536 -5.19 10.42 25.20
C THR A 536 -5.94 9.35 24.41
N LYS A 537 -6.09 9.56 23.09
CA LYS A 537 -6.68 8.57 22.19
C LYS A 537 -5.68 7.45 21.88
N LEU A 538 -5.98 6.24 22.35
CA LEU A 538 -5.21 5.03 22.07
C LEU A 538 -5.84 4.26 20.91
N ALA A 539 -5.11 4.08 19.81
CA ALA A 539 -5.62 3.34 18.66
C ALA A 539 -5.82 1.84 18.98
N THR A 540 -6.78 1.21 18.30
CA THR A 540 -6.98 -0.24 18.32
C THR A 540 -5.66 -0.95 17.95
N LYS A 541 -5.29 -2.00 18.70
CA LYS A 541 -4.03 -2.75 18.55
C LYS A 541 -2.74 -1.94 18.84
N ALA A 542 -2.80 -0.82 19.57
CA ALA A 542 -1.59 -0.09 19.97
C ALA A 542 -0.58 -0.96 20.75
N LEU A 543 -1.07 -1.88 21.59
CA LEU A 543 -0.28 -2.84 22.39
C LEU A 543 -0.37 -4.29 21.86
N ASN A 544 -0.44 -4.48 20.54
CA ASN A 544 -0.49 -5.83 19.98
C ASN A 544 0.75 -6.66 20.37
N ASN A 545 0.58 -7.89 20.85
CA ASN A 545 1.68 -8.70 21.39
C ASN A 545 2.50 -7.96 22.48
N CYS A 546 1.82 -7.21 23.36
CA CYS A 546 2.43 -6.51 24.49
C CYS A 546 1.47 -6.59 25.68
N ASP A 547 1.93 -7.14 26.79
CA ASP A 547 1.11 -7.43 27.98
C ASP A 547 1.03 -6.23 28.95
N ALA A 548 1.48 -5.05 28.53
CA ALA A 548 1.51 -3.88 29.39
C ALA A 548 0.10 -3.43 29.79
N GLU A 549 -0.10 -3.20 31.09
CA GLU A 549 -1.32 -2.59 31.61
C GLU A 549 -1.40 -1.10 31.21
N VAL A 550 -2.57 -0.65 30.74
CA VAL A 550 -2.81 0.78 30.46
C VAL A 550 -3.46 1.41 31.69
N VAL A 551 -2.73 2.32 32.35
CA VAL A 551 -3.23 3.08 33.50
C VAL A 551 -3.50 4.52 33.09
N TYR A 552 -4.72 4.97 33.38
CA TYR A 552 -5.16 6.33 33.08
C TYR A 552 -4.98 7.25 34.30
N PHE A 553 -4.48 8.46 34.06
CA PHE A 553 -4.39 9.50 35.08
C PHE A 553 -5.13 10.78 34.65
N GLU A 554 -5.45 11.62 35.64
CA GLU A 554 -6.23 12.85 35.48
C GLU A 554 -5.46 14.07 34.98
#